data_AF-A0A435XQE6-F1
#
_entry.id   AF-A0A435XQE6-F1
#
_cell.length_a   1.000
_cell.length_b   1.000
_cell.length_c   1.000
_cell.angle_alpha   90.00
_cell.angle_beta   90.00
_cell.angle_gamma   90.00
#
_symmetry.space_group_name_H-M   'P 1'
#
loop_
_entity.id
_entity.type
_entity.pdbx_description
1 polymer ?
#
loop_
_entity_poly.entity_id
_entity_poly.type
_entity_poly.pdbx_seq_one_letter_code
_entity_poly.pdbx_strand_id
1 'polypeptide(L)'
;MMPIYIGYDPREARVLEVARWSAFRRTSTPLQIHPLVLKDLEAQGIMKRPMEVRDGRLWCPISEAPMATEFAISRFAVPFMRQGGWAMFCDCDVLFLQDPVKLLDLVDPSYAIMAVKHRQRESEAVKMDGQT
;
A
#
# COMPACT_ATOMS: atom_id res chain seq x y z
N MET A 1 -16.37 -9.40 5.39
CA MET A 1 -15.97 -8.47 4.31
C MET A 1 -14.54 -8.04 4.59
N MET A 2 -13.64 -8.15 3.60
CA MET A 2 -12.22 -7.82 3.75
C MET A 2 -11.98 -6.41 3.19
N PRO A 3 -11.60 -5.41 4.02
CA PRO A 3 -11.20 -4.10 3.50
C PRO A 3 -9.86 -4.21 2.76
N ILE A 4 -9.73 -3.43 1.70
CA ILE A 4 -8.51 -3.26 0.93
C ILE A 4 -7.96 -1.87 1.22
N TYR A 5 -6.74 -1.80 1.73
CA TYR A 5 -6.01 -0.56 1.93
C TYR A 5 -5.00 -0.37 0.79
N ILE A 6 -5.03 0.78 0.14
CA ILE A 6 -4.13 1.08 -0.98
C ILE A 6 -3.15 2.18 -0.55
N GLY A 7 -1.86 1.85 -0.51
CA GLY A 7 -0.80 2.85 -0.41
C GLY A 7 -0.69 3.61 -1.73
N TYR A 8 -0.72 4.93 -1.69
CA TYR A 8 -0.61 5.75 -2.89
C TYR A 8 0.05 7.10 -2.60
N ASP A 9 0.62 7.70 -3.63
CA ASP A 9 1.13 9.06 -3.59
C ASP A 9 0.10 9.98 -4.29
N PRO A 10 -0.23 11.17 -3.78
CA PRO A 10 -1.13 12.12 -4.42
C PRO A 10 -0.74 12.43 -5.87
N ARG A 11 0.56 12.37 -6.22
CA ARG A 11 1.06 12.50 -7.60
C ARG A 11 0.55 11.38 -8.51
N GLU A 12 0.22 10.22 -7.95
CA GLU A 12 -0.27 9.02 -8.61
C GLU A 12 -1.78 8.78 -8.41
N ALA A 13 -2.56 9.82 -8.07
CA ALA A 13 -4.00 9.68 -7.84
C ALA A 13 -4.74 9.01 -9.02
N ARG A 14 -4.31 9.21 -10.27
CA ARG A 14 -4.88 8.51 -11.43
C ARG A 14 -4.60 7.02 -11.44
N VAL A 15 -3.44 6.59 -10.95
CA VAL A 15 -3.04 5.19 -10.86
C VAL A 15 -3.88 4.48 -9.79
N LEU A 16 -4.08 5.14 -8.63
CA LEU A 16 -5.02 4.70 -7.60
C LEU A 16 -6.43 4.46 -8.17
N GLU A 17 -6.96 5.39 -8.98
CA GLU A 17 -8.29 5.22 -9.58
C GLU A 17 -8.36 4.03 -10.53
N VAL A 18 -7.30 3.76 -11.30
CA VAL A 18 -7.22 2.56 -12.16
C VAL A 18 -7.25 1.28 -11.30
N ALA A 19 -6.47 1.23 -10.21
CA ALA A 19 -6.47 0.10 -9.30
C ALA A 19 -7.87 -0.12 -8.69
N ARG A 20 -8.49 0.94 -8.15
CA ARG A 20 -9.85 0.91 -7.59
C ARG A 20 -10.87 0.42 -8.61
N TRP A 21 -10.89 1.01 -9.81
CA TRP A 21 -11.82 0.64 -10.87
C TRP A 21 -11.64 -0.82 -11.28
N SER A 22 -10.39 -1.29 -11.42
CA SER A 22 -10.11 -2.67 -11.83
C SER A 22 -10.58 -3.70 -10.80
N ALA A 23 -10.53 -3.36 -9.51
CA ALA A 23 -11.09 -4.17 -8.42
C ALA A 23 -12.63 -4.15 -8.43
N PHE A 24 -13.25 -2.96 -8.46
CA PHE A 24 -14.71 -2.82 -8.46
C PHE A 24 -15.37 -3.50 -9.65
N ARG A 25 -14.74 -3.48 -10.83
CA ARG A 25 -15.28 -4.15 -12.02
C ARG A 25 -15.35 -5.67 -11.89
N ARG A 26 -14.57 -6.28 -10.97
CA ARG A 26 -14.39 -7.74 -10.89
C ARG A 26 -14.89 -8.37 -9.60
N THR A 27 -15.21 -7.57 -8.59
CA THR A 27 -15.64 -8.11 -7.31
C THR A 27 -16.98 -8.83 -7.40
N SER A 28 -17.09 -9.95 -6.70
CA SER A 28 -18.36 -10.68 -6.52
C SER A 28 -19.19 -10.15 -5.36
N THR A 29 -18.62 -9.34 -4.47
CA THR A 29 -19.28 -8.81 -3.28
C THR A 29 -19.02 -7.30 -3.12
N PRO A 30 -19.81 -6.58 -2.32
CA PRO A 30 -19.49 -5.20 -1.98
C PRO A 30 -18.04 -5.08 -1.46
N LEU A 31 -17.27 -4.14 -2.01
CA LEU A 31 -15.88 -3.88 -1.66
C LEU A 31 -15.73 -2.61 -0.83
N GLN A 32 -14.83 -2.64 0.14
CA GLN A 32 -14.35 -1.47 0.89
C GLN A 32 -12.90 -1.24 0.49
N ILE A 33 -12.64 -0.14 -0.22
CA ILE A 33 -11.29 0.24 -0.63
C ILE A 33 -10.95 1.60 -0.01
N HIS A 34 -9.90 1.62 0.80
CA HIS A 34 -9.43 2.77 1.58
C HIS A 34 -8.04 3.20 1.11
N PRO A 35 -7.92 4.30 0.35
CA PRO A 35 -6.62 4.91 0.10
C PRO A 35 -5.99 5.36 1.42
N LEU A 36 -4.70 5.09 1.60
CA LEU A 36 -3.95 5.53 2.78
C LEU A 36 -3.34 6.90 2.50
N VAL A 37 -4.05 7.95 2.91
CA VAL A 37 -3.62 9.34 2.80
C VAL A 37 -2.67 9.65 3.96
N LEU A 38 -1.41 9.95 3.67
CA LEU A 38 -0.41 10.14 4.72
C LEU A 38 -0.78 11.26 5.72
N LYS A 39 -1.22 12.41 5.21
CA LYS A 39 -1.64 13.55 6.05
C LYS A 39 -2.76 13.20 7.03
N ASP A 40 -3.71 12.36 6.60
CA ASP A 40 -4.81 11.94 7.46
C ASP A 40 -4.32 10.97 8.54
N LEU A 41 -3.39 10.08 8.19
CA LEU A 41 -2.77 9.15 9.12
C LEU A 41 -1.90 9.87 10.16
N GLU A 42 -1.22 10.94 9.76
CA GLU A 42 -0.46 11.83 10.66
C GLU A 42 -1.39 12.59 11.61
N ALA A 43 -2.46 13.19 11.07
CA ALA A 43 -3.45 13.91 11.86
C ALA A 43 -4.15 13.01 12.90
N GLN A 44 -4.35 11.74 12.59
CA GLN A 44 -4.87 10.72 13.50
C GLN A 44 -3.82 10.17 14.48
N GLY A 45 -2.54 10.57 14.34
CA GLY A 45 -1.44 10.07 15.16
C GLY A 45 -1.11 8.60 14.92
N ILE A 46 -1.54 8.02 13.81
CA ILE A 46 -1.25 6.63 13.42
C ILE A 46 0.14 6.54 12.81
N MET A 47 0.45 7.44 11.87
CA MET A 47 1.77 7.56 11.29
C MET A 47 2.50 8.73 11.93
N LYS A 48 3.56 8.44 12.68
CA LYS A 48 4.41 9.43 13.37
C LYS A 48 5.87 9.36 12.95
N ARG A 49 6.17 8.52 11.97
CA ARG A 49 7.55 8.31 11.51
C ARG A 49 8.03 9.59 10.82
N PRO A 50 9.14 10.19 11.26
CA PRO A 50 9.64 11.41 10.64
C PRO A 50 10.02 11.16 9.18
N MET A 51 9.69 12.14 8.35
CA MET A 51 10.07 12.21 6.94
C MET A 51 10.56 13.63 6.67
N GLU A 52 11.69 13.72 5.97
CA GLU A 52 12.35 14.96 5.61
C GLU A 52 12.57 14.99 4.10
N VAL A 53 12.82 16.16 3.54
CA VAL A 53 13.34 16.27 2.17
C VAL A 53 14.82 16.57 2.26
N ARG A 54 15.66 15.69 1.69
CA ARG A 54 17.12 15.88 1.56
C ARG A 54 17.48 15.79 0.08
N ASP A 55 18.16 16.80 -0.43
CA ASP A 55 18.56 16.89 -1.85
C ASP A 55 17.40 16.63 -2.83
N GLY A 56 16.21 17.16 -2.52
CA GLY A 56 15.00 16.99 -3.34
C GLY A 56 14.34 15.61 -3.27
N ARG A 57 14.82 14.71 -2.40
CA ARG A 57 14.28 13.36 -2.21
C ARG A 57 13.65 13.22 -0.84
N LEU A 58 12.56 12.45 -0.76
CA LEU A 58 11.99 12.06 0.52
C LEU A 58 13.00 11.15 1.25
N TRP A 59 13.25 11.44 2.52
CA TRP A 59 14.26 10.79 3.34
C TRP A 59 13.68 10.46 4.70
N CYS A 60 13.98 9.25 5.20
CA CYS A 60 13.62 8.90 6.57
C CYS A 60 14.88 8.93 7.46
N PRO A 61 14.95 9.83 8.45
CA PRO A 61 16.13 9.94 9.32
C PRO A 61 16.32 8.73 10.23
N ILE A 62 15.27 7.92 10.49
CA ILE A 62 15.39 6.71 11.31
C ILE A 62 16.07 5.56 10.55
N SER A 63 15.77 5.39 9.27
CA SER A 63 16.38 4.33 8.45
C SER A 63 17.60 4.81 7.67
N GLU A 64 17.91 6.10 7.75
CA GLU A 64 18.99 6.74 6.97
C GLU A 64 18.95 6.37 5.49
N ALA A 65 17.75 6.42 4.90
CA ALA A 65 17.52 5.96 3.54
C ALA A 65 16.50 6.84 2.80
N PRO A 66 16.62 6.96 1.46
CA PRO A 66 15.62 7.63 0.65
C PRO A 66 14.34 6.79 0.58
N MET A 67 13.23 7.49 0.39
CA MET A 67 11.91 6.92 0.15
C MET A 67 11.50 7.26 -1.28
N ALA A 68 11.15 6.23 -2.06
CA ALA A 68 10.66 6.42 -3.42
C ALA A 68 9.28 7.10 -3.45
N THR A 69 8.44 6.81 -2.45
CA THR A 69 7.07 7.33 -2.35
C THR A 69 6.71 7.68 -0.91
N GLU A 70 5.74 8.57 -0.72
CA GLU A 70 5.25 8.91 0.62
C GLU A 70 4.57 7.73 1.33
N PHE A 71 4.12 6.72 0.58
CA PHE A 71 3.40 5.57 1.09
C PHE A 71 4.28 4.33 1.32
N ALA A 72 5.61 4.39 1.12
CA ALA A 72 6.49 3.22 1.26
C ALA A 72 6.31 2.46 2.59
N ILE A 73 5.95 3.19 3.66
CA ILE A 73 5.74 2.67 5.02
C ILE A 73 4.26 2.68 5.46
N SER A 74 3.33 3.13 4.62
CA SER A 74 1.92 3.27 5.03
C SER A 74 1.24 1.92 5.32
N ARG A 75 1.77 0.81 4.78
CA ARG A 75 1.36 -0.56 5.12
C ARG A 75 1.34 -0.84 6.63
N PHE A 76 2.20 -0.19 7.40
CA PHE A 76 2.26 -0.35 8.85
C PHE A 76 1.10 0.33 9.59
N ALA A 77 0.32 1.19 8.91
CA ALA A 77 -0.90 1.76 9.47
C ALA A 77 -2.06 0.76 9.51
N VAL A 78 -2.07 -0.25 8.63
CA VAL A 78 -3.21 -1.15 8.43
C VAL A 78 -3.67 -1.85 9.73
N PRO A 79 -2.79 -2.40 10.58
CA PRO A 79 -3.20 -3.01 11.85
C PRO A 79 -3.88 -2.04 12.82
N PHE A 80 -3.63 -0.73 12.71
CA PHE A 80 -4.27 0.29 13.53
C PHE A 80 -5.65 0.68 12.97
N MET A 81 -5.78 0.68 11.63
CA MET A 81 -7.04 0.99 10.92
C MET A 81 -8.07 -0.14 10.99
N ARG A 82 -7.63 -1.39 11.14
CA ARG A 82 -8.50 -2.57 11.22
C ARG A 82 -8.21 -3.40 12.47
N GLN A 83 -9.05 -3.21 13.48
CA GLN A 83 -9.04 -4.06 14.67
C GLN A 83 -9.84 -5.35 14.40
N GLY A 84 -9.12 -6.46 14.13
CA GLY A 84 -9.70 -7.80 14.00
C GLY A 84 -10.16 -8.21 12.60
N GLY A 85 -10.08 -9.50 12.29
CA GLY A 85 -10.32 -10.04 10.95
C GLY A 85 -9.24 -9.66 9.94
N TRP A 86 -9.40 -10.12 8.70
CA TRP A 86 -8.42 -9.92 7.64
C TRP A 86 -8.59 -8.60 6.89
N ALA A 87 -7.47 -8.01 6.49
CA ALA A 87 -7.38 -6.87 5.60
C ALA A 87 -6.32 -7.14 4.53
N MET A 88 -6.51 -6.57 3.34
CA MET A 88 -5.52 -6.62 2.27
C MET A 88 -4.82 -5.27 2.16
N PHE A 89 -3.50 -5.28 1.94
CA PHE A 89 -2.74 -4.10 1.56
C PHE A 89 -2.16 -4.31 0.16
N CYS A 90 -2.16 -3.28 -0.67
CA CYS A 90 -1.38 -3.23 -1.91
C CYS A 90 -0.94 -1.79 -2.21
N ASP A 91 0.10 -1.64 -3.03
CA ASP A 91 0.50 -0.36 -3.59
C ASP A 91 -0.48 0.05 -4.71
N CYS A 92 -0.48 1.32 -5.13
CA CYS A 92 -1.47 1.83 -6.10
C CYS A 92 -1.23 1.39 -7.53
N ASP A 93 -0.01 0.95 -7.86
CA ASP A 93 0.44 0.52 -9.19
C ASP A 93 0.05 -0.93 -9.54
N VAL A 94 -0.97 -1.48 -8.87
CA VAL A 94 -1.51 -2.81 -9.15
C VAL A 94 -2.70 -2.76 -10.11
N LEU A 95 -2.85 -3.83 -10.90
CA LEU A 95 -4.03 -4.08 -11.71
C LEU A 95 -4.72 -5.37 -11.27
N PHE A 96 -5.96 -5.27 -10.78
CA PHE A 96 -6.72 -6.45 -10.40
C PHE A 96 -7.23 -7.15 -11.66
N LEU A 97 -6.75 -8.38 -11.89
CA LEU A 97 -7.16 -9.21 -13.04
C LEU A 97 -8.28 -10.19 -12.71
N GLN A 98 -8.49 -10.47 -11.43
CA GLN A 98 -9.55 -11.33 -10.91
C GLN A 98 -10.18 -10.70 -9.67
N ASP A 99 -11.23 -11.35 -9.14
CA ASP A 99 -11.90 -10.94 -7.92
C ASP A 99 -10.93 -10.98 -6.71
N PRO A 100 -10.62 -9.83 -6.08
CA PRO A 100 -9.71 -9.77 -4.93
C PRO A 100 -10.24 -10.52 -3.71
N VAL A 101 -11.55 -10.75 -3.61
CA VAL A 101 -12.18 -11.44 -2.46
C VAL A 101 -11.75 -12.90 -2.40
N LYS A 102 -11.40 -13.51 -3.54
CA LYS A 102 -10.88 -14.90 -3.61
C LYS A 102 -9.60 -15.11 -2.82
N LEU A 103 -8.88 -14.05 -2.46
CA LEU A 103 -7.73 -14.16 -1.56
C LEU A 103 -8.13 -14.65 -0.16
N LEU A 104 -9.38 -14.43 0.27
CA LEU A 104 -9.89 -14.98 1.52
C LEU A 104 -9.92 -16.51 1.52
N ASP A 105 -10.09 -17.15 0.36
CA ASP A 105 -10.08 -18.62 0.25
C ASP A 105 -8.68 -19.21 0.52
N LEU A 106 -7.64 -18.37 0.44
CA LEU A 106 -6.24 -18.75 0.64
C LEU A 106 -5.73 -18.41 2.04
N VAL A 107 -6.55 -17.77 2.87
CA VAL A 107 -6.15 -17.29 4.19
C VAL A 107 -5.88 -18.46 5.13
N ASP A 108 -4.77 -18.38 5.86
CA ASP A 108 -4.41 -19.30 6.93
C ASP A 108 -4.31 -18.55 8.27
N PRO A 109 -5.22 -18.81 9.23
CA PRO A 109 -5.29 -18.12 10.51
C PRO A 109 -4.12 -18.42 11.46
N SER A 110 -3.22 -19.35 11.11
CA SER A 110 -1.98 -19.57 11.86
C SER A 110 -0.95 -18.45 11.68
N TYR A 111 -1.09 -17.61 10.65
CA TYR A 111 -0.20 -16.47 10.39
C TYR A 111 -0.83 -15.13 10.77
N ALA A 112 -0.01 -14.23 11.32
CA ALA A 112 -0.43 -12.84 11.56
C ALA A 112 -0.50 -12.00 10.26
N ILE A 113 0.35 -12.32 9.29
CA ILE A 113 0.45 -11.66 7.98
C ILE A 113 0.76 -12.71 6.92
N MET A 114 0.13 -12.57 5.76
CA MET A 114 0.43 -13.37 4.56
C MET A 114 0.86 -12.42 3.43
N ALA A 115 1.84 -12.83 2.62
CA ALA A 115 2.37 -12.01 1.54
C ALA A 115 2.61 -12.84 0.28
N VAL A 116 2.41 -12.20 -0.88
CA VAL A 116 2.80 -12.78 -2.17
C VAL A 116 4.32 -12.68 -2.30
N LYS A 117 5.00 -13.83 -2.34
CA LYS A 117 6.45 -13.87 -2.53
C LYS A 117 6.78 -13.48 -3.97
N HIS A 118 7.34 -12.30 -4.16
CA HIS A 118 7.84 -11.87 -5.46
C HIS A 118 9.24 -12.43 -5.70
N ARG A 119 9.46 -13.07 -6.86
CA ARG A 119 10.81 -13.44 -7.32
C ARG A 119 11.34 -12.29 -8.17
N GLN A 120 12.06 -11.37 -7.54
CA GLN A 120 12.69 -10.27 -8.23
C GLN A 120 13.78 -10.81 -9.17
N ARG A 121 13.54 -10.69 -10.48
CA ARG A 121 14.49 -11.04 -11.53
C ARG A 121 15.11 -9.73 -12.03
N GLU A 122 16.19 -9.34 -11.36
CA GLU A 122 16.95 -8.10 -11.59
C GLU A 122 16.19 -6.81 -11.24
N SER A 123 16.83 -5.92 -10.49
CA SER A 123 16.31 -4.58 -10.24
C SER A 123 16.80 -3.67 -11.36
N GLU A 124 15.89 -2.90 -11.95
CA GLU A 124 16.29 -1.78 -12.80
C GLU A 124 17.27 -0.88 -12.01
N ALA A 125 18.32 -0.41 -12.67
CA ALA A 125 19.33 0.44 -12.04
C ALA A 125 18.76 1.80 -11.58
N VAL A 126 17.57 2.15 -12.06
CA VAL A 126 16.89 3.40 -11.77
C VAL A 126 15.45 3.08 -11.33
N LYS A 127 15.09 3.55 -10.14
CA LYS A 127 13.74 3.48 -9.55
C LYS A 127 12.95 4.75 -9.86
N MET A 128 11.73 4.82 -9.31
CA MET A 128 10.85 5.99 -9.40
C MET A 128 11.60 7.30 -9.06
N ASP A 129 11.29 8.38 -9.79
CA ASP A 129 11.93 9.70 -9.68
C ASP A 129 13.45 9.73 -9.93
N GLY A 130 13.98 8.77 -10.70
CA GLY A 130 15.40 8.74 -11.04
C GLY A 130 16.31 8.35 -9.86
N GLN A 131 15.74 7.69 -8.84
CA GLN A 131 16.50 7.21 -7.69
C GLN A 131 17.25 5.93 -8.04
N THR A 132 18.57 5.90 -7.90
CA THR A 132 19.41 4.69 -8.07
C THR A 132 19.58 3.97 -6.74
#